data_AF-A0A929HHM3-F1
#
_entry.id   AF-A0A929HHM3-F1
#
_cell.length_a   1.000
_cell.length_b   1.000
_cell.length_c   1.000
_cell.angle_alpha   90.00
_cell.angle_beta   90.00
_cell.angle_gamma   90.00
#
_symmetry.space_group_name_H-M   'P 1'
#
loop_
_entity.id
_entity.type
_entity.pdbx_description
1 polymer ?
#
loop_
_entity_poly.entity_id
_entity_poly.type
_entity_poly.pdbx_seq_one_letter_code
_entity_poly.pdbx_strand_id
1 'polypeptide(L)'
;MIFYTTTTALRALWRSSTLLVTTTALVLLVSLSPSAALELPETPHSDFLSEFVEGYRAGQNQHLTNVVRRNKRKVRAVVRTLVAEAETREFDERMELLDIANAMASMHSHWNFDEEPLLAVEARLKIELERERAREAEAAKWAAYEEFPGNILYRTDPESLTKNRVAPVVFPHWRHRLLYECSACHDSLFKMDRSAVSAAPSPASMHRKNYCGACHDSKTAFGLLDLQKDCVRCHNAGTESEKRQVYSKEHNLHKSAAIARKLGGRLAPQKLKNTELPKDRFGDIDWIALKGSGGYGPVSRSPKGGAAKIAEQSTSAVLFEMPEVASWIGAVPFRHKSHAIGIECATCHASLYAKEPGASKAATMQSMADGESCGACHGRVAFKLADCMRCHTNRLSEQEIGRMITR
;
A
#
# COMPACT_ATOMS: atom_id res chain seq x y z
N MET A 1 -47.57 -41.67 11.06
CA MET A 1 -46.48 -40.67 11.06
C MET A 1 -47.13 -39.31 10.86
N ILE A 2 -46.94 -38.42 11.83
CA ILE A 2 -47.83 -37.31 12.18
C ILE A 2 -47.55 -36.06 11.31
N PHE A 3 -48.65 -35.38 10.95
CA PHE A 3 -48.79 -34.12 10.19
C PHE A 3 -48.75 -32.85 11.08
N TYR A 4 -48.86 -31.67 10.43
CA TYR A 4 -49.22 -30.31 10.90
C TYR A 4 -48.04 -29.38 11.25
N THR A 5 -47.70 -28.35 10.45
CA THR A 5 -48.32 -27.01 10.17
C THR A 5 -48.19 -25.96 11.29
N THR A 6 -48.14 -24.69 10.86
CA THR A 6 -48.52 -23.42 11.57
C THR A 6 -47.60 -22.93 12.69
N THR A 7 -47.34 -21.64 12.96
CA THR A 7 -47.37 -20.29 12.34
C THR A 7 -46.97 -19.34 13.49
N THR A 8 -46.47 -18.12 13.17
CA THR A 8 -46.54 -16.87 14.00
C THR A 8 -45.87 -16.86 15.38
N ALA A 9 -45.50 -15.77 16.04
CA ALA A 9 -45.09 -14.39 15.75
C ALA A 9 -44.89 -13.74 17.14
N LEU A 10 -44.12 -12.64 17.18
CA LEU A 10 -44.17 -11.55 18.18
C LEU A 10 -43.51 -11.72 19.57
N ARG A 11 -42.44 -10.93 19.73
CA ARG A 11 -42.22 -9.88 20.76
C ARG A 11 -42.79 -10.14 22.18
N ALA A 12 -41.92 -10.12 23.19
CA ALA A 12 -41.72 -8.94 24.05
C ALA A 12 -41.03 -9.26 25.41
N LEU A 13 -40.09 -8.39 25.77
CA LEU A 13 -39.82 -7.82 27.11
C LEU A 13 -39.35 -8.72 28.27
N TRP A 14 -38.14 -8.43 28.75
CA TRP A 14 -37.74 -8.26 30.17
C TRP A 14 -36.35 -7.57 30.17
N ARG A 15 -36.21 -6.24 30.44
CA ARG A 15 -35.87 -5.60 31.74
C ARG A 15 -34.85 -6.42 32.55
N SER A 16 -33.65 -5.99 32.92
CA SER A 16 -33.15 -4.77 33.61
C SER A 16 -31.60 -4.83 33.54
N SER A 17 -30.74 -3.80 33.55
CA SER A 17 -30.59 -2.73 34.55
C SER A 17 -29.58 -1.69 34.05
N THR A 18 -29.90 -0.44 34.34
CA THR A 18 -29.09 0.78 34.45
C THR A 18 -27.56 0.66 34.61
N LEU A 19 -26.83 1.43 33.80
CA LEU A 19 -25.80 2.37 34.27
C LEU A 19 -25.53 3.43 33.19
N LEU A 20 -25.83 4.68 33.53
CA LEU A 20 -25.47 5.88 32.77
C LEU A 20 -23.94 6.02 32.75
N VAL A 21 -23.35 6.11 31.56
CA VAL A 21 -22.10 6.84 31.35
C VAL A 21 -22.31 7.74 30.14
N THR A 22 -22.15 9.03 30.39
CA THR A 22 -22.36 10.16 29.47
C THR A 22 -21.48 10.05 28.23
N THR A 23 -22.08 9.85 27.07
CA THR A 23 -21.44 9.88 25.76
C THR A 23 -21.31 11.33 25.28
N THR A 24 -20.07 11.83 25.22
CA THR A 24 -19.69 12.86 24.25
C THR A 24 -18.63 12.27 23.34
N ALA A 25 -19.03 11.26 22.56
CA ALA A 25 -18.26 10.81 21.41
C ALA A 25 -18.68 11.68 20.23
N LEU A 26 -17.87 12.69 19.91
CA LEU A 26 -17.89 13.39 18.64
C LEU A 26 -17.46 12.37 17.56
N VAL A 27 -18.41 11.57 17.09
CA VAL A 27 -18.23 10.74 15.90
C VAL A 27 -18.07 11.72 14.75
N LEU A 28 -16.83 11.86 14.26
CA LEU A 28 -16.59 12.33 12.91
C LEU A 28 -17.29 11.34 11.98
N LEU A 29 -18.54 11.66 11.65
CA LEU A 29 -19.19 11.15 10.46
C LEU A 29 -18.31 11.60 9.30
N VAL A 30 -17.39 10.72 8.88
CA VAL A 30 -17.03 10.67 7.48
C VAL A 30 -18.37 10.43 6.79
N SER A 31 -18.93 11.50 6.23
CA SER A 31 -20.02 11.43 5.29
C SER A 31 -19.49 10.60 4.12
N LEU A 32 -19.67 9.29 4.20
CA LEU A 32 -19.99 8.51 3.01
C LEU A 32 -21.27 9.18 2.50
N SER A 33 -21.10 10.19 1.65
CA SER A 33 -22.18 10.62 0.80
C SER A 33 -22.73 9.33 0.20
N PRO A 34 -24.03 9.01 0.36
CA PRO A 34 -24.60 7.93 -0.43
C PRO A 34 -24.20 8.23 -1.86
N SER A 35 -23.55 7.28 -2.55
CA SER A 35 -23.28 7.41 -3.98
C SER A 35 -24.56 7.93 -4.58
N ALA A 36 -24.52 9.15 -5.13
CA ALA A 36 -25.69 9.76 -5.72
C ALA A 36 -26.25 8.72 -6.69
N ALA A 37 -27.54 8.38 -6.54
CA ALA A 37 -28.14 7.39 -7.41
C ALA A 37 -27.87 7.81 -8.85
N LEU A 38 -27.28 6.91 -9.65
CA LEU A 38 -26.95 7.18 -11.05
C LEU A 38 -28.15 7.85 -11.74
N GLU A 39 -27.92 9.05 -12.26
CA GLU A 39 -28.91 9.78 -13.03
C GLU A 39 -29.07 9.10 -14.39
N LEU A 40 -30.24 8.51 -14.62
CA LEU A 40 -30.51 7.76 -15.83
C LEU A 40 -30.62 8.71 -17.03
N PRO A 41 -30.06 8.35 -18.20
CA PRO A 41 -30.19 9.18 -19.38
C PRO A 41 -31.65 9.31 -19.81
N GLU A 42 -32.01 10.48 -20.30
CA GLU A 42 -33.28 10.67 -20.98
C GLU A 42 -33.30 9.86 -22.28
N THR A 43 -34.32 9.03 -22.45
CA THR A 43 -34.53 8.27 -23.69
C THR A 43 -35.98 8.45 -24.16
N PRO A 44 -36.29 8.24 -25.45
CA PRO A 44 -37.68 8.18 -25.92
C PRO A 44 -38.54 7.10 -25.22
N HIS A 45 -37.93 6.26 -24.38
CA HIS A 45 -38.56 5.18 -23.63
C HIS A 45 -38.16 5.19 -22.14
N SER A 46 -37.98 6.39 -21.55
CA SER A 46 -37.56 6.55 -20.15
C SER A 46 -38.41 5.76 -19.16
N ASP A 47 -39.73 5.66 -19.35
CA ASP A 47 -40.62 4.86 -18.48
C ASP A 47 -40.19 3.38 -18.42
N PHE A 48 -39.82 2.81 -19.56
CA PHE A 48 -39.34 1.43 -19.64
C PHE A 48 -37.95 1.30 -19.00
N LEU A 49 -37.05 2.25 -19.23
CA LEU A 49 -35.72 2.24 -18.62
C LEU A 49 -35.82 2.32 -17.09
N SER A 50 -36.63 3.23 -16.56
CA SER A 50 -36.83 3.38 -15.12
C SER A 50 -37.44 2.13 -14.48
N GLU A 51 -38.52 1.56 -15.06
CA GLU A 51 -39.12 0.30 -14.57
C GLU A 51 -38.09 -0.85 -14.57
N PHE A 52 -37.27 -0.94 -15.62
CA PHE A 52 -36.22 -1.95 -15.68
C PHE A 52 -35.15 -1.75 -14.60
N VAL A 53 -34.63 -0.53 -14.44
CA VAL A 53 -33.56 -0.23 -13.48
C VAL A 53 -34.01 -0.44 -12.04
N GLU A 54 -35.25 -0.05 -11.71
CA GLU A 54 -35.85 -0.34 -10.39
C GLU A 54 -35.90 -1.84 -10.11
N GLY A 55 -36.40 -2.63 -11.07
CA GLY A 55 -36.42 -4.08 -10.97
C GLY A 55 -35.03 -4.71 -10.89
N TYR A 56 -34.05 -4.14 -11.59
CA TYR A 56 -32.66 -4.61 -11.63
C TYR A 56 -31.98 -4.42 -10.28
N ARG A 57 -32.05 -3.20 -9.74
CA ARG A 57 -31.51 -2.85 -8.42
C ARG A 57 -32.21 -3.64 -7.29
N ALA A 58 -33.49 -3.98 -7.47
CA ALA A 58 -34.24 -4.79 -6.52
C ALA A 58 -34.06 -6.32 -6.68
N GLY A 59 -33.29 -6.79 -7.67
CA GLY A 59 -33.05 -8.22 -7.91
C GLY A 59 -34.29 -9.01 -8.37
N GLN A 60 -35.27 -8.35 -9.00
CA GLN A 60 -36.58 -8.94 -9.32
C GLN A 60 -36.60 -9.63 -10.70
N ASN A 61 -35.89 -10.76 -10.83
CA ASN A 61 -35.69 -11.45 -12.13
C ASN A 61 -36.98 -11.81 -12.88
N GLN A 62 -38.04 -12.25 -12.18
CA GLN A 62 -39.34 -12.54 -12.81
C GLN A 62 -40.02 -11.26 -13.35
N HIS A 63 -39.95 -10.16 -12.60
CA HIS A 63 -40.48 -8.87 -13.04
C HIS A 63 -39.74 -8.40 -14.28
N LEU A 64 -38.40 -8.38 -14.25
CA LEU A 64 -37.55 -7.99 -15.38
C LEU A 64 -37.88 -8.78 -16.66
N THR A 65 -38.14 -10.08 -16.52
CA THR A 65 -38.53 -10.93 -17.66
C THR A 65 -39.81 -10.41 -18.32
N ASN A 66 -40.81 -10.05 -17.52
CA ASN A 66 -42.06 -9.49 -18.03
C ASN A 66 -41.86 -8.08 -18.63
N VAL A 67 -41.03 -7.23 -18.03
CA VAL A 67 -40.71 -5.90 -18.54
C VAL A 67 -40.06 -5.99 -19.93
N VAL A 68 -39.03 -6.83 -20.08
CA VAL A 68 -38.31 -6.99 -21.36
C VAL A 68 -39.21 -7.58 -22.44
N ARG A 69 -40.00 -8.63 -22.12
CA ARG A 69 -40.93 -9.25 -23.10
C ARG A 69 -42.00 -8.28 -23.59
N ARG A 70 -42.58 -7.47 -22.69
CA ARG A 70 -43.58 -6.43 -23.05
C ARG A 70 -43.00 -5.32 -23.91
N ASN A 71 -41.72 -5.00 -23.72
CA ASN A 71 -41.06 -3.86 -24.36
C ASN A 71 -40.04 -4.24 -25.45
N LYS A 72 -40.12 -5.46 -26.03
CA LYS A 72 -39.12 -5.99 -26.99
C LYS A 72 -38.68 -5.02 -28.10
N ARG A 73 -39.60 -4.21 -28.64
CA ARG A 73 -39.31 -3.25 -29.73
C ARG A 73 -38.51 -2.04 -29.26
N LYS A 74 -38.51 -1.75 -27.96
CA LYS A 74 -37.85 -0.60 -27.33
C LYS A 74 -36.43 -0.92 -26.89
N VAL A 75 -36.12 -2.20 -26.60
CA VAL A 75 -34.82 -2.63 -26.05
C VAL A 75 -33.64 -2.12 -26.87
N ARG A 76 -33.66 -2.32 -28.19
CA ARG A 76 -32.56 -1.88 -29.06
C ARG A 76 -32.31 -0.37 -29.00
N ALA A 77 -33.36 0.44 -28.87
CA ALA A 77 -33.20 1.89 -28.75
C ALA A 77 -32.60 2.27 -27.39
N VAL A 78 -33.14 1.71 -26.29
CA VAL A 78 -32.66 2.00 -24.94
C VAL A 78 -31.22 1.54 -24.73
N VAL A 79 -30.88 0.31 -25.13
CA VAL A 79 -29.51 -0.23 -25.03
C VAL A 79 -28.52 0.67 -25.78
N ARG A 80 -28.85 1.12 -27.00
CA ARG A 80 -28.00 2.04 -27.74
C ARG A 80 -27.80 3.38 -27.02
N THR A 81 -28.84 3.93 -26.41
CA THR A 81 -28.71 5.17 -25.62
C THR A 81 -27.83 4.95 -24.40
N LEU A 82 -28.00 3.84 -23.66
CA LEU A 82 -27.17 3.52 -22.49
C LEU A 82 -25.69 3.38 -22.86
N VAL A 83 -25.39 2.67 -23.96
CA VAL A 83 -24.01 2.49 -24.45
C VAL A 83 -23.40 3.81 -24.88
N ALA A 84 -24.16 4.67 -25.57
CA ALA A 84 -23.69 5.98 -26.02
C ALA A 84 -23.44 6.94 -24.84
N GLU A 85 -24.36 6.99 -23.88
CA GLU A 85 -24.23 7.82 -22.68
C GLU A 85 -23.02 7.38 -21.83
N ALA A 86 -22.78 6.07 -21.72
CA ALA A 86 -21.66 5.54 -20.95
C ALA A 86 -20.29 6.06 -21.46
N GLU A 87 -20.17 6.49 -22.72
CA GLU A 87 -18.91 7.02 -23.27
C GLU A 87 -18.45 8.33 -22.63
N THR A 88 -19.40 9.16 -22.18
CA THR A 88 -19.12 10.51 -21.66
C THR A 88 -19.09 10.57 -20.14
N ARG A 89 -19.57 9.53 -19.47
CA ARG A 89 -19.69 9.43 -18.01
C ARG A 89 -18.37 9.07 -17.33
N GLU A 90 -18.27 9.39 -16.04
CA GLU A 90 -17.16 8.94 -15.18
C GLU A 90 -17.14 7.42 -15.03
N PHE A 91 -16.03 6.85 -14.59
CA PHE A 91 -15.81 5.39 -14.62
C PHE A 91 -16.94 4.60 -13.92
N ASP A 92 -17.30 4.97 -12.70
CA ASP A 92 -18.32 4.25 -11.92
C ASP A 92 -19.70 4.30 -12.61
N GLU A 93 -20.11 5.47 -13.07
CA GLU A 93 -21.38 5.68 -13.78
C GLU A 93 -21.42 4.95 -15.12
N ARG A 94 -20.30 5.02 -15.87
CA ARG A 94 -20.13 4.29 -17.14
C ARG A 94 -20.31 2.80 -16.93
N MET A 95 -19.68 2.23 -15.91
CA MET A 95 -19.75 0.80 -15.65
C MET A 95 -21.15 0.38 -15.22
N GLU A 96 -21.86 1.18 -14.41
CA GLU A 96 -23.25 0.91 -14.05
C GLU A 96 -24.19 0.95 -15.27
N LEU A 97 -24.04 1.94 -16.17
CA LEU A 97 -24.83 2.01 -17.41
C LEU A 97 -24.60 0.81 -18.34
N LEU A 98 -23.33 0.38 -18.49
CA LEU A 98 -22.99 -0.78 -19.32
C LEU A 98 -23.49 -2.08 -18.69
N ASP A 99 -23.51 -2.21 -17.37
CA ASP A 99 -24.06 -3.36 -16.66
C ASP A 99 -25.59 -3.47 -16.85
N ILE A 100 -26.33 -2.36 -16.69
CA ILE A 100 -27.77 -2.28 -16.97
C ILE A 100 -28.04 -2.64 -18.44
N ALA A 101 -27.27 -2.07 -19.37
CA ALA A 101 -27.41 -2.35 -20.80
C ALA A 101 -27.15 -3.83 -21.11
N ASN A 102 -26.13 -4.42 -20.50
CA ASN A 102 -25.76 -5.82 -20.68
C ASN A 102 -26.84 -6.76 -20.16
N ALA A 103 -27.39 -6.49 -18.96
CA ALA A 103 -28.49 -7.25 -18.39
C ALA A 103 -29.72 -7.18 -19.30
N MET A 104 -30.11 -5.98 -19.75
CA MET A 104 -31.26 -5.79 -20.63
C MET A 104 -31.07 -6.51 -21.98
N ALA A 105 -29.89 -6.37 -22.60
CA ALA A 105 -29.57 -6.97 -23.88
C ALA A 105 -29.46 -8.50 -23.80
N SER A 106 -28.90 -9.05 -22.72
CA SER A 106 -28.82 -10.49 -22.47
C SER A 106 -30.21 -11.12 -22.35
N MET A 107 -31.11 -10.48 -21.60
CA MET A 107 -32.49 -10.93 -21.49
C MET A 107 -33.22 -10.87 -22.83
N HIS A 108 -33.01 -9.79 -23.60
CA HIS A 108 -33.61 -9.64 -24.92
C HIS A 108 -33.12 -10.68 -25.92
N SER A 109 -31.81 -10.94 -25.95
CA SER A 109 -31.22 -12.01 -26.76
C SER A 109 -31.83 -13.36 -26.43
N HIS A 110 -31.90 -13.72 -25.15
CA HIS A 110 -32.44 -15.00 -24.70
C HIS A 110 -33.92 -15.22 -25.08
N TRP A 111 -34.78 -14.21 -24.86
CA TRP A 111 -36.23 -14.37 -25.05
C TRP A 111 -36.72 -13.99 -26.46
N ASN A 112 -35.97 -13.18 -27.20
CA ASN A 112 -36.38 -12.67 -28.51
C ASN A 112 -35.45 -13.10 -29.66
N PHE A 113 -34.39 -13.87 -29.39
CA PHE A 113 -33.41 -14.37 -30.37
C PHE A 113 -32.81 -13.25 -31.23
N ASP A 114 -32.57 -12.10 -30.62
CA ASP A 114 -31.95 -10.92 -31.25
C ASP A 114 -30.71 -10.52 -30.46
N GLU A 115 -29.55 -10.95 -30.96
CA GLU A 115 -28.25 -10.75 -30.34
C GLU A 115 -27.65 -9.36 -30.61
N GLU A 116 -28.21 -8.58 -31.54
CA GLU A 116 -27.60 -7.32 -31.98
C GLU A 116 -27.37 -6.32 -30.83
N PRO A 117 -28.33 -6.09 -29.91
CA PRO A 117 -28.09 -5.20 -28.76
C PRO A 117 -27.01 -5.74 -27.82
N LEU A 118 -26.91 -7.07 -27.69
CA LEU A 118 -25.93 -7.70 -26.81
C LEU A 118 -24.51 -7.56 -27.37
N LEU A 119 -24.34 -7.84 -28.67
CA LEU A 119 -23.05 -7.68 -29.36
C LEU A 119 -22.54 -6.23 -29.28
N ALA A 120 -23.44 -5.24 -29.36
CA ALA A 120 -23.07 -3.83 -29.20
C ALA A 120 -22.54 -3.51 -27.79
N VAL A 121 -23.18 -4.05 -26.75
CA VAL A 121 -22.72 -3.87 -25.36
C VAL A 121 -21.42 -4.62 -25.10
N GLU A 122 -21.30 -5.87 -25.56
CA GLU A 122 -20.09 -6.69 -25.41
C GLU A 122 -18.87 -6.04 -26.08
N ALA A 123 -19.05 -5.46 -27.27
CA ALA A 123 -17.99 -4.71 -27.94
C ALA A 123 -17.50 -3.53 -27.08
N ARG A 124 -18.41 -2.82 -26.40
CA ARG A 124 -18.06 -1.70 -25.51
C ARG A 124 -17.40 -2.17 -24.21
N LEU A 125 -17.93 -3.21 -23.58
CA LEU A 125 -17.35 -3.83 -22.38
C LEU A 125 -15.92 -4.32 -22.64
N LYS A 126 -15.66 -4.90 -23.83
CA LYS A 126 -14.32 -5.30 -24.23
C LYS A 126 -13.33 -4.13 -24.26
N ILE A 127 -13.75 -2.98 -24.77
CA ILE A 127 -12.92 -1.76 -24.79
C ILE A 127 -12.62 -1.29 -23.35
N GLU A 128 -13.61 -1.27 -22.45
CA GLU A 128 -13.37 -0.87 -21.05
C GLU A 128 -12.47 -1.88 -20.32
N LEU A 129 -12.62 -3.18 -20.59
CA LEU A 129 -11.74 -4.20 -20.04
C LEU A 129 -10.29 -4.03 -20.54
N GLU A 130 -10.08 -3.69 -21.81
CA GLU A 130 -8.76 -3.38 -22.35
C GLU A 130 -8.16 -2.12 -21.73
N ARG A 131 -8.97 -1.07 -21.52
CA ARG A 131 -8.56 0.15 -20.80
C ARG A 131 -8.15 -0.15 -19.35
N GLU A 132 -8.95 -0.97 -18.67
CA GLU A 132 -8.68 -1.37 -17.29
C GLU A 132 -7.41 -2.21 -17.19
N ARG A 133 -7.25 -3.21 -18.06
CA ARG A 133 -6.01 -4.00 -18.15
C ARG A 133 -4.79 -3.11 -18.41
N ALA A 134 -4.91 -2.10 -19.27
CA ALA A 134 -3.83 -1.16 -19.52
C ALA A 134 -3.51 -0.30 -18.27
N ARG A 135 -4.54 0.14 -17.54
CA ARG A 135 -4.39 0.88 -16.27
C ARG A 135 -3.70 0.02 -15.21
N GLU A 136 -4.15 -1.21 -15.02
CA GLU A 136 -3.55 -2.17 -14.08
C GLU A 136 -2.11 -2.50 -14.48
N ALA A 137 -1.84 -2.74 -15.77
CA ALA A 137 -0.51 -3.03 -16.27
C ALA A 137 0.46 -1.85 -16.04
N GLU A 138 0.00 -0.62 -16.29
CA GLU A 138 0.80 0.57 -16.00
C GLU A 138 1.01 0.76 -14.50
N ALA A 139 -0.01 0.54 -13.66
CA ALA A 139 0.14 0.58 -12.20
C ALA A 139 1.12 -0.48 -11.69
N ALA A 140 1.00 -1.72 -12.17
CA ALA A 140 1.86 -2.84 -11.82
C ALA A 140 3.32 -2.59 -12.25
N LYS A 141 3.54 -2.04 -13.45
CA LYS A 141 4.87 -1.63 -13.93
C LYS A 141 5.57 -0.70 -12.95
N TRP A 142 4.86 0.28 -12.39
CA TRP A 142 5.46 1.20 -11.42
C TRP A 142 5.59 0.59 -10.02
N ALA A 143 4.61 -0.20 -9.59
CA ALA A 143 4.65 -0.90 -8.30
C ALA A 143 5.83 -1.88 -8.21
N ALA A 144 6.24 -2.49 -9.32
CA ALA A 144 7.39 -3.39 -9.37
C ALA A 144 8.70 -2.74 -8.89
N TYR A 145 8.88 -1.42 -9.05
CA TYR A 145 10.08 -0.74 -8.54
C TYR A 145 10.16 -0.74 -7.01
N GLU A 146 9.01 -0.79 -6.34
CA GLU A 146 8.89 -0.78 -4.88
C GLU A 146 8.79 -2.19 -4.27
N GLU A 147 8.83 -3.25 -5.10
CA GLU A 147 8.77 -4.64 -4.63
C GLU A 147 9.96 -4.99 -3.71
N PHE A 148 11.14 -4.45 -4.00
CA PHE A 148 12.29 -4.60 -3.11
C PHE A 148 12.11 -3.71 -1.87
N PRO A 149 12.18 -4.26 -0.65
CA PRO A 149 11.97 -3.49 0.58
C PRO A 149 12.87 -2.26 0.66
N GLY A 150 12.21 -1.11 0.73
CA GLY A 150 12.81 0.21 0.86
C GLY A 150 13.03 0.93 -0.46
N ASN A 151 12.70 0.36 -1.62
CA ASN A 151 12.68 1.20 -2.82
C ASN A 151 11.51 2.20 -2.74
N ILE A 152 11.78 3.45 -3.13
CA ILE A 152 10.77 4.49 -3.27
C ILE A 152 10.79 5.00 -4.70
N LEU A 153 9.63 5.03 -5.34
CA LEU A 153 9.45 5.65 -6.64
C LEU A 153 8.97 7.09 -6.46
N TYR A 154 9.83 8.05 -6.78
CA TYR A 154 9.43 9.45 -6.91
C TYR A 154 8.84 9.67 -8.30
N ARG A 155 7.51 9.65 -8.37
CA ARG A 155 6.73 9.97 -9.57
C ARG A 155 5.99 11.28 -9.34
N THR A 156 6.51 12.36 -9.93
CA THR A 156 5.78 13.65 -10.02
C THR A 156 4.66 13.52 -11.06
N ASP A 157 3.93 14.61 -11.29
CA ASP A 157 2.89 14.65 -12.31
C ASP A 157 3.45 14.23 -13.70
N PRO A 158 2.73 13.36 -14.45
CA PRO A 158 3.20 12.86 -15.75
C PRO A 158 3.48 13.96 -16.78
N GLU A 159 2.74 15.08 -16.73
CA GLU A 159 2.91 16.20 -17.64
C GLU A 159 4.28 16.88 -17.45
N SER A 160 4.67 17.14 -16.21
CA SER A 160 5.97 17.70 -15.85
C SER A 160 7.12 16.77 -16.24
N LEU A 161 7.00 15.47 -16.00
CA LEU A 161 8.02 14.49 -16.43
C LEU A 161 8.20 14.52 -17.96
N THR A 162 7.10 14.55 -18.69
CA THR A 162 7.08 14.61 -20.16
C THR A 162 7.67 15.92 -20.67
N LYS A 163 7.24 17.06 -20.12
CA LYS A 163 7.72 18.41 -20.45
C LYS A 163 9.23 18.54 -20.23
N ASN A 164 9.72 18.02 -19.10
CA ASN A 164 11.13 18.08 -18.74
C ASN A 164 11.96 16.96 -19.37
N ARG A 165 11.32 15.99 -20.06
CA ARG A 165 11.96 14.82 -20.68
C ARG A 165 12.82 14.01 -19.72
N VAL A 166 12.31 13.80 -18.51
CA VAL A 166 12.99 13.01 -17.48
C VAL A 166 12.14 11.83 -17.03
N ALA A 167 12.79 10.71 -16.75
CA ALA A 167 12.16 9.54 -16.15
C ALA A 167 11.83 9.77 -14.66
N PRO A 168 10.86 9.04 -14.08
CA PRO A 168 10.72 8.98 -12.62
C PRO A 168 12.01 8.52 -11.94
N VAL A 169 12.16 8.89 -10.66
CA VAL A 169 13.37 8.57 -9.88
C VAL A 169 13.10 7.37 -8.98
N VAL A 170 13.85 6.28 -9.16
CA VAL A 170 13.91 5.20 -8.16
C VAL A 170 14.97 5.54 -7.13
N PHE A 171 14.55 5.65 -5.87
CA PHE A 171 15.44 5.79 -4.73
C PHE A 171 15.62 4.44 -4.01
N PRO A 172 16.82 3.85 -4.05
CA PRO A 172 17.09 2.56 -3.42
C PRO A 172 17.55 2.74 -1.97
N HIS A 173 16.67 2.51 -0.99
CA HIS A 173 17.10 2.58 0.42
C HIS A 173 18.24 1.62 0.73
N TRP A 174 18.29 0.43 0.12
CA TRP A 174 19.31 -0.56 0.45
C TRP A 174 20.75 -0.06 0.24
N ARG A 175 20.99 0.73 -0.80
CA ARG A 175 22.32 1.32 -1.04
C ARG A 175 22.69 2.37 -0.03
N HIS A 176 21.72 3.19 0.34
CA HIS A 176 21.91 4.25 1.32
C HIS A 176 22.07 3.64 2.71
N ARG A 177 21.23 2.68 3.07
CA ARG A 177 21.27 1.95 4.34
C ARG A 177 22.58 1.22 4.53
N LEU A 178 23.15 0.64 3.47
CA LEU A 178 24.48 0.02 3.53
C LEU A 178 25.60 1.00 3.98
N LEU A 179 25.37 2.31 3.86
CA LEU A 179 26.34 3.35 4.20
C LEU A 179 25.91 4.20 5.40
N TYR A 180 24.60 4.33 5.66
CA TYR A 180 24.01 5.27 6.60
C TYR A 180 22.92 4.64 7.48
N GLU A 181 22.82 5.09 8.73
CA GLU A 181 21.68 4.77 9.60
C GLU A 181 20.44 5.59 9.21
N CYS A 182 19.25 5.15 9.61
CA CYS A 182 18.00 5.84 9.29
C CYS A 182 18.03 7.29 9.80
N SER A 183 18.56 7.51 11.01
CA SER A 183 18.76 8.82 11.65
C SER A 183 19.63 9.81 10.85
N ALA A 184 20.48 9.33 9.94
CA ALA A 184 21.29 10.21 9.10
C ALA A 184 20.42 11.00 8.09
N CYS A 185 19.26 10.45 7.73
CA CYS A 185 18.32 11.02 6.76
C CYS A 185 17.00 11.44 7.41
N HIS A 186 16.49 10.66 8.36
CA HIS A 186 15.20 10.86 8.99
C HIS A 186 15.33 11.36 10.44
N ASP A 187 14.47 12.27 10.91
CA ASP A 187 13.42 12.99 10.18
C ASP A 187 13.87 14.39 9.71
N SER A 188 15.19 14.59 9.62
CA SER A 188 15.81 15.89 9.35
C SER A 188 15.79 16.30 7.86
N LEU A 189 16.01 15.34 6.95
CA LEU A 189 16.01 15.57 5.50
C LEU A 189 14.73 15.04 4.85
N PHE A 190 14.22 13.92 5.34
CA PHE A 190 13.02 13.26 4.82
C PHE A 190 12.13 12.90 6.00
N LYS A 191 10.82 13.12 5.87
CA LYS A 191 9.84 12.60 6.82
C LYS A 191 9.52 11.15 6.48
N MET A 192 9.35 10.31 7.50
CA MET A 192 8.84 8.95 7.32
C MET A 192 7.32 8.94 7.06
N ASP A 193 6.90 9.64 5.99
CA ASP A 193 5.51 9.77 5.57
C ASP A 193 5.46 9.65 4.03
N ARG A 194 4.74 8.63 3.53
CA ARG A 194 4.59 8.40 2.08
C ARG A 194 3.76 9.49 1.40
N SER A 195 2.81 10.11 2.10
CA SER A 195 2.01 11.20 1.52
C SER A 195 2.89 12.42 1.22
N ALA A 196 3.95 12.63 2.02
CA ALA A 196 4.94 13.68 1.82
C ALA A 196 5.90 13.42 0.63
N VAL A 197 5.93 12.20 0.08
CA VAL A 197 6.74 11.84 -1.11
C VAL A 197 6.18 12.46 -2.40
N SER A 198 4.88 12.79 -2.42
CA SER A 198 4.22 13.44 -3.56
C SER A 198 4.80 14.81 -3.90
N ALA A 199 5.40 15.51 -2.93
CA ALA A 199 6.18 16.73 -3.14
C ALA A 199 7.66 16.36 -3.38
N ALA A 200 7.97 15.80 -4.55
CA ALA A 200 9.34 15.46 -4.91
C ALA A 200 10.28 16.67 -4.71
N PRO A 201 11.53 16.45 -4.24
CA PRO A 201 12.48 17.54 -4.05
C PRO A 201 12.70 18.35 -5.33
N SER A 202 12.42 19.66 -5.29
CA SER A 202 12.70 20.51 -6.44
C SER A 202 14.21 20.68 -6.65
N PRO A 203 14.69 20.87 -7.89
CA PRO A 203 16.11 21.16 -8.15
C PRO A 203 16.66 22.30 -7.30
N ALA A 204 15.86 23.36 -7.12
CA ALA A 204 16.22 24.51 -6.28
C ALA A 204 16.42 24.12 -4.80
N SER A 205 15.59 23.24 -4.25
CA SER A 205 15.75 22.74 -2.88
C SER A 205 17.04 21.92 -2.73
N MET A 206 17.37 21.10 -3.74
CA MET A 206 18.57 20.28 -3.73
C MET A 206 19.85 21.12 -3.85
N HIS A 207 19.85 22.18 -4.66
CA HIS A 207 20.97 23.14 -4.71
C HIS A 207 21.20 23.85 -3.36
N ARG A 208 20.15 24.03 -2.56
CA ARG A 208 20.24 24.54 -1.18
C ARG A 208 20.60 23.46 -0.15
N LYS A 209 21.18 22.34 -0.60
CA LYS A 209 21.59 21.20 0.22
C LYS A 209 20.44 20.52 0.97
N ASN A 210 19.20 20.61 0.50
CA ASN A 210 18.07 19.84 1.06
C ASN A 210 17.91 18.50 0.34
N TYR A 211 17.23 17.56 0.99
CA TYR A 211 16.91 16.24 0.43
C TYR A 211 18.17 15.55 -0.15
N CYS A 212 18.13 15.11 -1.40
CA CYS A 212 19.24 14.47 -2.09
C CYS A 212 20.50 15.34 -2.11
N GLY A 213 20.34 16.66 -2.29
CA GLY A 213 21.45 17.61 -2.36
C GLY A 213 22.20 17.82 -1.04
N ALA A 214 21.70 17.29 0.08
CA ALA A 214 22.45 17.27 1.34
C ALA A 214 23.72 16.40 1.25
N CYS A 215 23.69 15.37 0.40
CA CYS A 215 24.81 14.44 0.16
C CYS A 215 25.32 14.49 -1.28
N HIS A 216 24.43 14.71 -2.26
CA HIS A 216 24.80 14.80 -3.68
C HIS A 216 25.39 16.18 -4.00
N ASP A 217 26.53 16.48 -3.38
CA ASP A 217 27.18 17.81 -3.35
C ASP A 217 28.57 17.81 -4.03
N SER A 218 28.88 16.77 -4.80
CA SER A 218 30.21 16.50 -5.41
C SER A 218 31.33 16.20 -4.42
N LYS A 219 31.07 16.23 -3.11
CA LYS A 219 32.07 15.95 -2.06
C LYS A 219 31.77 14.62 -1.37
N THR A 220 30.55 14.48 -0.88
CA THR A 220 30.03 13.31 -0.16
C THR A 220 29.62 12.22 -1.15
N ALA A 221 28.80 12.58 -2.15
CA ALA A 221 28.42 11.75 -3.28
C ALA A 221 28.60 12.51 -4.61
N PHE A 222 28.20 11.89 -5.73
CA PHE A 222 28.19 12.58 -7.02
C PHE A 222 27.28 13.82 -6.99
N GLY A 223 27.65 14.85 -7.75
CA GLY A 223 26.98 16.15 -7.72
C GLY A 223 25.67 16.21 -8.51
N LEU A 224 25.06 17.40 -8.50
CA LEU A 224 23.83 17.74 -9.23
C LEU A 224 24.08 18.64 -10.46
N LEU A 225 25.34 18.97 -10.75
CA LEU A 225 25.72 20.08 -11.63
C LEU A 225 25.90 19.66 -13.10
N ASP A 226 26.20 18.39 -13.41
CA ASP A 226 26.26 17.90 -14.78
C ASP A 226 24.88 17.35 -15.20
N LEU A 227 24.00 18.26 -15.63
CA LEU A 227 22.63 17.96 -16.05
C LEU A 227 22.54 17.01 -17.27
N GLN A 228 23.64 16.77 -17.98
CA GLN A 228 23.66 15.86 -19.13
C GLN A 228 24.13 14.45 -18.74
N LYS A 229 25.05 14.32 -17.76
CA LYS A 229 25.60 13.00 -17.36
C LYS A 229 25.04 12.44 -16.05
N ASP A 230 24.62 13.30 -15.13
CA ASP A 230 24.22 12.87 -13.78
C ASP A 230 22.70 12.74 -13.62
N CYS A 231 21.89 13.33 -14.51
CA CYS A 231 20.42 13.20 -14.49
C CYS A 231 19.98 11.73 -14.55
N VAL A 232 20.55 10.93 -15.46
CA VAL A 232 20.23 9.50 -15.62
C VAL A 232 20.63 8.64 -14.42
N ARG A 233 21.43 9.16 -13.48
CA ARG A 233 21.75 8.42 -12.24
C ARG A 233 20.56 8.36 -11.30
N CYS A 234 19.73 9.41 -11.31
CA CYS A 234 18.53 9.54 -10.51
C CYS A 234 17.27 9.27 -11.34
N HIS A 235 17.10 9.95 -12.46
CA HIS A 235 15.98 9.76 -13.40
C HIS A 235 16.20 8.51 -14.23
N ASN A 236 15.83 7.37 -13.66
CA ASN A 236 16.24 6.06 -14.14
C ASN A 236 15.08 5.09 -14.38
N ALA A 237 13.88 5.31 -13.84
CA ALA A 237 12.78 4.36 -13.98
C ALA A 237 12.32 4.25 -15.46
N GLY A 238 12.28 3.05 -16.01
CA GLY A 238 11.93 2.81 -17.41
C GLY A 238 13.07 3.10 -18.39
N THR A 239 14.32 3.18 -17.91
CA THR A 239 15.51 3.45 -18.73
C THR A 239 16.52 2.31 -18.61
N GLU A 240 17.48 2.18 -19.54
CA GLU A 240 18.57 1.18 -19.42
C GLU A 240 19.38 1.29 -18.11
N SER A 241 19.38 2.46 -17.46
CA SER A 241 20.09 2.67 -16.20
C SER A 241 19.38 2.08 -14.97
N GLU A 242 18.10 1.69 -15.09
CA GLU A 242 17.27 1.14 -14.01
C GLU A 242 17.80 -0.16 -13.42
N LYS A 243 18.44 -1.00 -14.25
CA LYS A 243 19.01 -2.31 -13.89
C LYS A 243 20.04 -2.19 -12.75
N ARG A 244 20.57 -0.98 -12.53
CA ARG A 244 21.50 -0.68 -11.45
C ARG A 244 20.81 -0.43 -10.10
N GLN A 245 19.49 -0.22 -10.05
CA GLN A 245 18.75 0.22 -8.86
C GLN A 245 18.13 -0.95 -8.06
N VAL A 246 17.74 -2.00 -8.77
CA VAL A 246 17.28 -3.25 -8.15
C VAL A 246 18.51 -3.99 -7.61
N TYR A 247 18.43 -4.52 -6.39
CA TYR A 247 19.50 -5.31 -5.81
C TYR A 247 19.82 -6.49 -6.73
N SER A 248 20.97 -6.45 -7.41
CA SER A 248 21.44 -7.52 -8.26
C SER A 248 22.65 -8.21 -7.62
N LYS A 249 22.84 -9.50 -7.95
CA LYS A 249 24.03 -10.27 -7.56
C LYS A 249 25.35 -9.63 -8.05
N GLU A 250 25.27 -8.69 -8.99
CA GLU A 250 26.39 -7.96 -9.57
C GLU A 250 26.83 -6.75 -8.73
N HIS A 251 26.20 -6.52 -7.56
CA HIS A 251 26.61 -5.43 -6.69
C HIS A 251 28.05 -5.60 -6.20
N ASN A 252 28.94 -4.70 -6.64
CA ASN A 252 30.33 -4.68 -6.21
C ASN A 252 30.44 -4.18 -4.76
N LEU A 253 30.48 -5.12 -3.81
CA LEU A 253 30.56 -4.82 -2.38
C LEU A 253 31.89 -4.16 -1.98
N HIS A 254 32.97 -4.41 -2.71
CA HIS A 254 34.26 -3.73 -2.48
C HIS A 254 34.18 -2.22 -2.76
N LYS A 255 33.43 -1.82 -3.79
CA LYS A 255 33.18 -0.40 -4.07
C LYS A 255 32.40 0.26 -2.93
N SER A 256 31.35 -0.40 -2.44
CA SER A 256 30.58 0.07 -1.28
C SER A 256 31.44 0.14 -0.02
N ALA A 257 32.35 -0.82 0.18
CA ALA A 257 33.29 -0.82 1.30
C ALA A 257 34.25 0.37 1.24
N ALA A 258 34.76 0.70 0.05
CA ALA A 258 35.61 1.88 -0.14
C ALA A 258 34.87 3.18 0.17
N ILE A 259 33.61 3.30 -0.26
CA ILE A 259 32.75 4.46 0.04
C ILE A 259 32.47 4.53 1.55
N ALA A 260 32.10 3.43 2.19
CA ALA A 260 31.85 3.38 3.63
C ALA A 260 33.07 3.90 4.42
N ARG A 261 34.28 3.44 4.08
CA ARG A 261 35.52 3.95 4.71
C ARG A 261 35.71 5.45 4.50
N LYS A 262 35.48 5.97 3.29
CA LYS A 262 35.59 7.41 3.00
C LYS A 262 34.64 8.24 3.87
N LEU A 263 33.45 7.71 4.16
CA LEU A 263 32.43 8.36 4.97
C LEU A 263 32.64 8.19 6.49
N GLY A 264 33.65 7.42 6.91
CA GLY A 264 33.90 7.09 8.32
C GLY A 264 33.04 5.93 8.86
N GLY A 265 32.35 5.20 7.97
CA GLY A 265 31.64 3.96 8.28
C GLY A 265 32.51 2.72 8.10
N ARG A 266 31.91 1.55 8.37
CA ARG A 266 32.55 0.23 8.28
C ARG A 266 31.68 -0.72 7.46
N LEU A 267 32.25 -1.22 6.38
CA LEU A 267 31.74 -2.36 5.62
C LEU A 267 32.94 -3.21 5.23
N ALA A 268 33.07 -4.39 5.82
CA ALA A 268 34.19 -5.30 5.65
C ALA A 268 33.71 -6.62 5.01
N PRO A 269 33.70 -6.71 3.66
CA PRO A 269 33.26 -7.90 2.93
C PRO A 269 33.91 -9.20 3.44
N GLN A 270 35.18 -9.14 3.81
CA GLN A 270 35.96 -10.28 4.31
C GLN A 270 35.45 -10.87 5.63
N LYS A 271 34.63 -10.13 6.40
CA LYS A 271 33.99 -10.63 7.63
C LYS A 271 32.61 -11.21 7.36
N LEU A 272 32.13 -11.13 6.13
CA LEU A 272 30.83 -11.68 5.73
C LEU A 272 31.02 -13.10 5.20
N LYS A 273 30.00 -13.94 5.42
CA LYS A 273 29.97 -15.28 4.84
C LYS A 273 30.04 -15.17 3.31
N ASN A 274 30.95 -15.91 2.70
CA ASN A 274 31.22 -15.90 1.25
C ASN A 274 31.54 -14.51 0.67
N THR A 275 31.92 -13.53 1.49
CA THR A 275 32.13 -12.14 1.07
C THR A 275 30.90 -11.44 0.47
N GLU A 276 29.70 -11.97 0.72
CA GLU A 276 28.44 -11.47 0.19
C GLU A 276 27.56 -10.86 1.29
N LEU A 277 26.58 -10.04 0.89
CA LEU A 277 25.55 -9.58 1.81
C LEU A 277 24.67 -10.78 2.22
N PRO A 278 24.41 -10.96 3.52
CA PRO A 278 23.52 -12.03 3.97
C PRO A 278 22.12 -11.79 3.46
N LYS A 279 21.45 -12.87 3.07
CA LYS A 279 20.09 -12.85 2.54
C LYS A 279 19.15 -13.63 3.44
N ASP A 280 17.90 -13.20 3.48
CA ASP A 280 16.82 -13.99 4.06
C ASP A 280 16.29 -15.05 3.09
N ARG A 281 15.26 -15.79 3.52
CA ARG A 281 14.65 -16.86 2.72
C ARG A 281 13.94 -16.36 1.45
N PHE A 282 13.61 -15.07 1.38
CA PHE A 282 13.00 -14.43 0.22
C PHE A 282 14.04 -13.82 -0.73
N GLY A 283 15.33 -13.89 -0.37
CA GLY A 283 16.43 -13.35 -1.14
C GLY A 283 16.72 -11.87 -0.88
N ASP A 284 15.99 -11.24 0.05
CA ASP A 284 16.21 -9.85 0.47
C ASP A 284 17.39 -9.76 1.45
N ILE A 285 17.97 -8.57 1.61
CA ILE A 285 19.12 -8.37 2.51
C ILE A 285 18.69 -8.60 3.96
N ASP A 286 19.36 -9.53 4.65
CA ASP A 286 19.18 -9.73 6.08
C ASP A 286 20.02 -8.73 6.88
N TRP A 287 19.40 -7.59 7.18
CA TRP A 287 20.04 -6.50 7.91
C TRP A 287 20.47 -6.87 9.34
N ILE A 288 19.76 -7.81 9.98
CA ILE A 288 20.08 -8.27 11.33
C ILE A 288 21.34 -9.13 11.29
N ALA A 289 21.40 -10.10 10.37
CA ALA A 289 22.59 -10.93 10.16
C ALA A 289 23.79 -10.07 9.74
N LEU A 290 23.58 -9.06 8.87
CA LEU A 290 24.63 -8.16 8.44
C LEU A 290 25.21 -7.38 9.61
N LYS A 291 24.36 -6.85 10.50
CA LYS A 291 24.83 -6.14 11.71
C LYS A 291 25.52 -7.07 12.69
N GLY A 292 25.05 -8.31 12.83
CA GLY A 292 25.66 -9.35 13.66
C GLY A 292 27.04 -9.80 13.18
N SER A 293 27.41 -9.56 11.91
CA SER A 293 28.70 -10.00 11.34
C SER A 293 29.95 -9.37 11.96
N GLY A 294 29.81 -8.24 12.68
CA GLY A 294 30.98 -7.44 13.11
C GLY A 294 31.78 -6.82 11.95
N GLY A 295 31.29 -6.95 10.71
CA GLY A 295 31.82 -6.35 9.48
C GLY A 295 31.07 -5.10 9.03
N TYR A 296 29.90 -4.83 9.61
CA TYR A 296 29.02 -3.71 9.24
C TYR A 296 28.88 -2.67 10.36
N GLY A 297 28.88 -1.39 9.98
CA GLY A 297 28.80 -0.22 10.86
C GLY A 297 28.51 1.04 10.04
N PRO A 298 27.24 1.35 9.75
CA PRO A 298 26.85 2.52 8.95
C PRO A 298 27.13 3.84 9.69
N VAL A 299 27.15 4.94 8.92
CA VAL A 299 27.35 6.29 9.43
C VAL A 299 26.03 6.84 9.99
N SER A 300 26.04 7.30 11.23
CA SER A 300 24.85 7.83 11.92
C SER A 300 24.69 9.35 11.81
N ARG A 301 25.74 10.08 11.41
CA ARG A 301 25.72 11.54 11.36
C ARG A 301 25.18 12.07 10.03
N SER A 302 24.23 13.00 10.11
CA SER A 302 23.78 13.77 8.94
C SER A 302 24.86 14.74 8.44
N PRO A 303 25.07 14.89 7.12
CA PRO A 303 26.01 15.87 6.56
C PRO A 303 25.68 17.33 6.91
N LYS A 304 24.42 17.63 7.25
CA LYS A 304 23.99 18.96 7.70
C LYS A 304 24.42 19.33 9.12
N GLY A 305 25.02 18.40 9.86
CA GLY A 305 25.30 18.59 11.28
C GLY A 305 24.06 18.37 12.14
N GLY A 306 24.30 17.92 13.36
CA GLY A 306 23.30 17.33 14.25
C GLY A 306 23.85 16.00 14.75
N ALA A 307 24.11 15.91 16.06
CA ALA A 307 24.35 14.61 16.65
C ALA A 307 23.05 13.82 16.49
N ALA A 308 23.10 12.63 15.90
CA ALA A 308 22.03 11.67 16.08
C ALA A 308 21.85 11.55 17.61
N LYS A 309 20.67 11.90 18.12
CA LYS A 309 20.34 11.55 19.50
C LYS A 309 20.24 10.03 19.47
N ILE A 310 21.34 9.35 19.79
CA ILE A 310 21.34 7.91 19.96
C ILE A 310 20.41 7.70 21.14
N ALA A 311 19.16 7.35 20.85
CA ALA A 311 18.20 7.03 21.87
C ALA A 311 18.84 5.96 22.75
N GLU A 312 18.89 6.23 24.05
CA GLU A 312 19.29 5.26 25.05
C GLU A 312 18.57 3.94 24.71
N GLN A 313 19.37 2.91 24.38
CA GLN A 313 18.83 1.69 23.80
C GLN A 313 17.96 1.00 24.85
N SER A 314 16.64 1.19 24.75
CA SER A 314 15.73 0.43 25.59
C SER A 314 15.96 -1.05 25.31
N THR A 315 16.31 -1.79 26.36
CA THR A 315 16.41 -3.25 26.33
C THR A 315 15.07 -3.91 26.63
N SER A 316 14.00 -3.13 26.79
CA SER A 316 12.68 -3.67 27.09
C SER A 316 12.14 -4.48 25.91
N ALA A 317 11.35 -5.48 26.25
CA ALA A 317 10.63 -6.31 25.31
C ALA A 317 9.15 -6.32 25.71
N VAL A 318 8.28 -6.31 24.72
CA VAL A 318 6.82 -6.29 24.86
C VAL A 318 6.30 -7.55 24.20
N LEU A 319 5.33 -8.22 24.81
CA LEU A 319 4.69 -9.39 24.22
C LEU A 319 3.34 -9.00 23.63
N PHE A 320 3.15 -9.29 22.34
CA PHE A 320 1.85 -9.24 21.70
C PHE A 320 1.23 -10.63 21.80
N GLU A 321 0.16 -10.73 22.58
CA GLU A 321 -0.61 -11.95 22.78
C GLU A 321 -1.57 -12.17 21.60
N MET A 322 -1.75 -13.44 21.23
CA MET A 322 -2.72 -13.82 20.21
C MET A 322 -4.11 -13.96 20.87
N PRO A 323 -5.19 -13.57 20.18
CA PRO A 323 -6.53 -13.83 20.69
C PRO A 323 -6.75 -15.34 20.83
N GLU A 324 -7.63 -15.76 21.75
CA GLU A 324 -7.88 -17.19 22.04
C GLU A 324 -8.19 -18.02 20.79
N VAL A 325 -8.96 -17.44 19.86
CA VAL A 325 -9.33 -18.04 18.56
C VAL A 325 -8.12 -18.32 17.63
N ALA A 326 -6.98 -17.70 17.91
CA ALA A 326 -5.72 -17.85 17.18
C ALA A 326 -4.59 -18.39 18.08
N SER A 327 -4.92 -19.07 19.18
CA SER A 327 -3.95 -19.68 20.12
C SER A 327 -2.99 -20.70 19.49
N TRP A 328 -3.31 -21.23 18.32
CA TRP A 328 -2.43 -22.09 17.52
C TRP A 328 -1.28 -21.32 16.85
N ILE A 329 -1.38 -19.99 16.76
CA ILE A 329 -0.32 -19.10 16.30
C ILE A 329 0.49 -18.62 17.51
N GLY A 330 1.82 -18.64 17.37
CA GLY A 330 2.71 -18.21 18.45
C GLY A 330 2.61 -16.72 18.78
N ALA A 331 2.87 -16.39 20.05
CA ALA A 331 2.95 -15.02 20.49
C ALA A 331 4.09 -14.27 19.79
N VAL A 332 3.99 -12.93 19.75
CA VAL A 332 4.95 -12.08 19.06
C VAL A 332 5.74 -11.23 20.07
N PRO A 333 6.99 -11.61 20.40
CA PRO A 333 7.86 -10.79 21.23
C PRO A 333 8.44 -9.64 20.40
N PHE A 334 8.07 -8.41 20.74
CA PHE A 334 8.72 -7.21 20.24
C PHE A 334 9.90 -6.83 21.13
N ARG A 335 11.04 -6.50 20.53
CA ARG A 335 12.27 -6.13 21.25
C ARG A 335 12.74 -4.75 20.81
N HIS A 336 12.77 -3.78 21.73
CA HIS A 336 13.29 -2.44 21.45
C HIS A 336 14.75 -2.48 21.02
N LYS A 337 15.57 -3.35 21.64
CA LYS A 337 16.99 -3.50 21.26
C LYS A 337 17.20 -3.75 19.77
N SER A 338 16.29 -4.44 19.09
CA SER A 338 16.38 -4.72 17.65
C SER A 338 15.85 -3.58 16.78
N HIS A 339 14.92 -2.77 17.30
CA HIS A 339 14.20 -1.73 16.55
C HIS A 339 14.76 -0.31 16.79
N ALA A 340 15.27 -0.03 17.99
CA ALA A 340 15.94 1.23 18.37
C ALA A 340 17.39 1.32 17.83
N ILE A 341 17.72 0.48 16.84
CA ILE A 341 19.00 0.51 16.13
C ILE A 341 18.90 1.55 15.02
N GLY A 342 19.41 2.75 15.28
CA GLY A 342 19.50 3.81 14.27
C GLY A 342 18.16 4.46 13.92
N ILE A 343 17.14 4.31 14.78
CA ILE A 343 15.80 4.91 14.68
C ILE A 343 15.47 5.57 16.04
N GLU A 344 14.76 6.69 16.01
CA GLU A 344 14.40 7.45 17.22
C GLU A 344 13.07 6.97 17.83
N CYS A 345 12.87 7.17 19.13
CA CYS A 345 11.62 6.78 19.80
C CYS A 345 10.37 7.41 19.16
N ALA A 346 10.52 8.65 18.67
CA ALA A 346 9.46 9.44 18.03
C ALA A 346 8.98 8.82 16.70
N THR A 347 9.77 7.94 16.09
CA THR A 347 9.37 7.23 14.87
C THR A 347 8.18 6.31 15.11
N CYS A 348 8.12 5.68 16.28
CA CYS A 348 7.02 4.79 16.65
C CYS A 348 6.02 5.46 17.59
N HIS A 349 6.50 6.30 18.52
CA HIS A 349 5.68 6.87 19.57
C HIS A 349 5.41 8.37 19.38
N ALA A 350 4.18 8.86 19.54
CA ALA A 350 2.93 8.12 19.84
C ALA A 350 2.12 7.76 18.57
N SER A 351 2.71 7.91 17.39
CA SER A 351 2.02 7.80 16.10
C SER A 351 1.53 6.38 15.79
N LEU A 352 2.39 5.39 15.96
CA LEU A 352 2.09 3.97 15.69
C LEU A 352 1.69 3.24 16.97
N TYR A 353 2.34 3.58 18.08
CA TYR A 353 2.10 2.96 19.38
C TYR A 353 2.06 4.00 20.49
N ALA A 354 1.13 3.84 21.43
CA ALA A 354 1.19 4.49 22.73
C ALA A 354 2.45 4.04 23.49
N LYS A 355 2.91 4.84 24.46
CA LYS A 355 4.07 4.49 25.29
C LYS A 355 3.71 3.40 26.30
N GLU A 356 2.46 3.41 26.74
CA GLU A 356 1.88 2.46 27.67
C GLU A 356 1.52 1.15 26.92
N PRO A 357 2.00 -0.02 27.39
CA PRO A 357 1.57 -1.31 26.86
C PRO A 357 0.05 -1.47 26.91
N GLY A 358 -0.54 -2.05 25.86
CA GLY A 358 -1.99 -2.28 25.76
C GLY A 358 -2.85 -1.07 25.40
N ALA A 359 -2.30 0.15 25.38
CA ALA A 359 -3.06 1.36 25.00
C ALA A 359 -3.13 1.58 23.48
N SER A 360 -2.43 0.77 22.68
CA SER A 360 -2.47 0.82 21.22
C SER A 360 -3.56 -0.11 20.67
N LYS A 361 -4.14 0.23 19.52
CA LYS A 361 -5.12 -0.64 18.85
C LYS A 361 -4.51 -2.01 18.53
N ALA A 362 -5.29 -3.07 18.71
CA ALA A 362 -4.90 -4.40 18.29
C ALA A 362 -4.65 -4.42 16.77
N ALA A 363 -3.52 -5.00 16.37
CA ALA A 363 -3.15 -5.10 14.97
C ALA A 363 -3.51 -6.48 14.41
N THR A 364 -3.98 -6.50 13.16
CA THR A 364 -4.21 -7.75 12.42
C THR A 364 -3.21 -7.86 11.29
N MET A 365 -3.03 -9.06 10.72
CA MET A 365 -2.20 -9.20 9.52
C MET A 365 -2.74 -8.38 8.35
N GLN A 366 -4.06 -8.19 8.27
CA GLN A 366 -4.69 -7.32 7.27
C GLN A 366 -4.31 -5.85 7.50
N SER A 367 -4.49 -5.34 8.73
CA SER A 367 -4.14 -3.94 9.01
C SER A 367 -2.64 -3.66 8.84
N MET A 368 -1.79 -4.66 9.11
CA MET A 368 -0.37 -4.60 8.78
C MET A 368 -0.11 -4.57 7.26
N ALA A 369 -0.83 -5.35 6.45
CA ALA A 369 -0.72 -5.24 4.99
C ALA A 369 -1.12 -3.83 4.49
N ASP A 370 -2.11 -3.22 5.13
CA ASP A 370 -2.58 -1.87 4.84
C ASP A 370 -1.58 -0.77 5.29
N GLY A 371 -0.56 -1.14 6.08
CA GLY A 371 0.53 -0.25 6.51
C GLY A 371 0.40 0.27 7.93
N GLU A 372 -0.50 -0.29 8.73
CA GLU A 372 -0.63 0.04 10.15
C GLU A 372 0.32 -0.81 11.02
N SER A 373 0.55 -0.37 12.27
CA SER A 373 1.33 -1.15 13.25
C SER A 373 2.70 -1.58 12.70
N CYS A 374 3.08 -2.86 12.81
CA CYS A 374 4.34 -3.40 12.28
C CYS A 374 4.45 -3.20 10.77
N GLY A 375 3.32 -3.19 10.06
CA GLY A 375 3.21 -3.01 8.62
C GLY A 375 3.60 -1.62 8.10
N ALA A 376 3.68 -0.63 9.01
CA ALA A 376 4.27 0.67 8.68
C ALA A 376 5.71 0.52 8.18
N CYS A 377 6.43 -0.51 8.65
CA CYS A 377 7.81 -0.79 8.28
C CYS A 377 8.01 -2.16 7.59
N HIS A 378 7.43 -3.24 8.12
CA HIS A 378 7.60 -4.60 7.59
C HIS A 378 6.86 -4.80 6.26
N GLY A 379 7.56 -5.27 5.24
CA GLY A 379 7.06 -5.33 3.85
C GLY A 379 7.21 -4.02 3.07
N ARG A 380 7.64 -2.93 3.73
CA ARG A 380 7.90 -1.63 3.09
C ARG A 380 9.36 -1.24 3.11
N VAL A 381 9.99 -1.20 4.28
CA VAL A 381 11.41 -0.85 4.50
C VAL A 381 12.17 -1.91 5.32
N ALA A 382 11.45 -2.86 5.91
CA ALA A 382 11.95 -4.03 6.61
C ALA A 382 11.42 -5.32 5.97
N PHE A 383 11.84 -6.48 6.48
CA PHE A 383 11.50 -7.79 5.92
C PHE A 383 9.98 -7.97 5.75
N LYS A 384 9.59 -8.80 4.77
CA LYS A 384 8.20 -9.04 4.38
C LYS A 384 7.39 -9.72 5.50
N LEU A 385 6.14 -9.29 5.69
CA LEU A 385 5.21 -9.86 6.68
C LEU A 385 4.93 -11.36 6.45
N ALA A 386 5.17 -11.87 5.24
CA ALA A 386 5.09 -13.29 4.92
C ALA A 386 6.14 -14.16 5.66
N ASP A 387 7.15 -13.57 6.32
CA ASP A 387 8.08 -14.33 7.18
C ASP A 387 7.54 -14.60 8.60
N CYS A 388 6.47 -15.39 8.70
CA CYS A 388 5.69 -15.55 9.93
C CYS A 388 6.57 -15.88 11.16
N MET A 389 7.55 -16.77 10.99
CA MET A 389 8.39 -17.28 12.08
C MET A 389 9.47 -16.29 12.56
N ARG A 390 9.64 -15.14 11.89
CA ARG A 390 10.48 -14.04 12.40
C ARG A 390 9.83 -13.31 13.58
N CYS A 391 8.50 -13.34 13.65
CA CYS A 391 7.73 -12.66 14.69
C CYS A 391 7.03 -13.67 15.60
N HIS A 392 6.31 -14.63 15.02
CA HIS A 392 5.55 -15.62 15.79
C HIS A 392 6.47 -16.71 16.34
N THR A 393 6.39 -16.96 17.64
CA THR A 393 7.16 -18.01 18.30
C THR A 393 6.36 -18.73 19.37
N ASN A 394 6.47 -20.07 19.37
CA ASN A 394 5.95 -20.95 20.43
C ASN A 394 7.05 -21.34 21.43
N ARG A 395 8.22 -20.70 21.36
CA ARG A 395 9.44 -21.12 22.09
C ARG A 395 9.77 -20.23 23.29
N LEU A 396 8.85 -19.38 23.74
CA LEU A 396 9.08 -18.52 24.90
C LEU A 396 8.78 -19.31 26.19
N SER A 397 9.72 -19.32 27.13
CA SER A 397 9.47 -19.83 28.48
C SER A 397 8.54 -18.90 29.27
N GLU A 398 7.83 -19.42 30.26
CA GLU A 398 6.99 -18.61 31.17
C GLU A 398 7.80 -17.47 31.82
N GLN A 399 9.08 -17.70 32.13
CA GLN A 399 9.97 -16.68 32.69
C GLN A 399 10.32 -15.57 31.68
N GLU A 400 10.40 -15.89 30.38
CA GLU A 400 10.59 -14.89 29.34
C GLU A 400 9.31 -14.08 29.11
N ILE A 401 8.16 -14.74 29.10
CA ILE A 401 6.84 -14.13 28.98
C ILE A 401 6.61 -13.16 30.15
N GLY A 402 6.83 -13.61 31.38
CA GLY A 402 6.65 -12.80 32.58
C GLY A 402 7.50 -11.52 32.58
N ARG A 403 8.72 -11.55 32.01
CA ARG A 403 9.59 -10.37 31.86
C ARG A 403 9.11 -9.36 30.82
N MET A 404 8.23 -9.77 29.89
CA MET A 404 7.72 -8.93 28.81
C MET A 404 6.32 -8.36 29.09
N ILE A 405 5.56 -8.98 30.00
CA ILE A 405 4.21 -8.54 30.40
C ILE A 405 4.25 -7.53 31.55
N THR A 406 5.26 -7.60 32.43
CA THR A 406 5.27 -6.88 33.72
C THR A 406 5.96 -5.50 33.72
N ARG A 407 6.18 -4.86 32.56
CA ARG A 407 6.85 -3.54 32.50
C ARG A 407 6.28 -2.59 31.47
#